data_AF-A0A1T4M094-F1
#
_entry.id   AF-A0A1T4M094-F1
#
_cell.length_a   1.000
_cell.length_b   1.000
_cell.length_c   1.000
_cell.angle_alpha   90.00
_cell.angle_beta   90.00
_cell.angle_gamma   90.00
#
_symmetry.space_group_name_H-M   'P 1'
#
loop_
_entity.id
_entity.type
_entity.pdbx_description
1 polymer ?
#
loop_
_entity_poly.entity_id
_entity_poly.type
_entity_poly.pdbx_seq_one_letter_code
_entity_poly.pdbx_strand_id
1 'polypeptide(L)'
;MKILWEFTKKIFRQYHSSYKLIHLLIIVLSCLLFLLYINIEIEEVIRNSITFDYLGILNTIGILSTFLVLAVDKINFRELIEKYREVENVSKNFSTSQGDRLVNTFFTILISEVILLALQYVLYIFNIEFILLLFLSIFYLVIGFILIIGTWHGSEIN
;
A
#
# COMPACT_ATOMS: atom_id res chain seq x y z
N MET A 1 11.16 -21.42 14.22
CA MET A 1 12.09 -20.40 13.64
C MET A 1 12.32 -20.53 12.13
N LYS A 2 12.67 -21.72 11.58
CA LYS A 2 12.95 -21.88 10.14
C LYS A 2 11.82 -21.37 9.21
N ILE A 3 10.57 -21.68 9.54
CA ILE A 3 9.39 -21.27 8.76
C ILE A 3 9.27 -19.74 8.71
N LEU A 4 9.40 -19.07 9.85
CA LEU A 4 9.26 -17.62 9.98
C LEU A 4 10.35 -16.89 9.18
N TRP A 5 11.58 -17.40 9.27
CA TRP A 5 12.71 -16.88 8.50
C TRP A 5 12.53 -16.99 6.98
N GLU A 6 12.08 -18.15 6.50
CA GLU A 6 11.80 -18.35 5.08
C GLU A 6 10.64 -17.49 4.58
N PHE A 7 9.63 -17.27 5.44
CA PHE A 7 8.54 -16.35 5.14
C PHE A 7 9.03 -14.90 5.01
N THR A 8 9.81 -14.40 5.97
CA THR A 8 10.37 -13.04 5.92
C THR A 8 11.26 -12.83 4.68
N LYS A 9 12.09 -13.82 4.33
CA LYS A 9 12.88 -13.78 3.09
C LYS A 9 12.02 -13.67 1.84
N LYS A 10 10.90 -14.40 1.78
CA LYS A 10 9.97 -14.34 0.65
C LYS A 10 9.36 -12.95 0.52
N ILE A 11 8.89 -12.36 1.63
CA ILE A 11 8.38 -10.98 1.62
C ILE A 11 9.45 -10.01 1.13
N PHE A 12 10.66 -10.08 1.67
CA PHE A 12 11.74 -9.19 1.25
C PHE A 12 12.04 -9.32 -0.25
N ARG A 13 12.05 -10.55 -0.78
CA ARG A 13 12.24 -10.80 -2.21
C ARG A 13 11.11 -10.16 -3.04
N GLN A 14 9.85 -10.24 -2.61
CA GLN A 14 8.72 -9.59 -3.29
C GLN A 14 8.86 -8.07 -3.32
N TYR A 15 9.24 -7.44 -2.20
CA TYR A 15 9.53 -6.00 -2.17
C TYR A 15 10.72 -5.62 -3.05
N HIS A 16 11.73 -6.48 -3.15
CA HIS A 16 12.87 -6.22 -4.00
C HIS A 16 12.50 -6.28 -5.49
N SER A 17 11.58 -7.17 -5.87
CA SER A 17 11.12 -7.36 -7.26
C SER A 17 9.92 -6.49 -7.65
N SER A 18 9.33 -5.72 -6.73
CA SER A 18 8.21 -4.81 -7.04
C SER A 18 8.65 -3.50 -7.73
N TYR A 19 7.68 -2.72 -8.18
CA TYR A 19 7.90 -1.36 -8.66
C TYR A 19 8.18 -0.41 -7.49
N LYS A 20 9.45 -0.33 -7.07
CA LYS A 20 9.92 0.53 -5.96
C LYS A 20 9.50 2.00 -6.09
N LEU A 21 9.37 2.51 -7.33
CA LEU A 21 8.93 3.88 -7.59
C LEU A 21 7.52 4.15 -7.03
N ILE A 22 6.62 3.16 -7.08
CA ILE A 22 5.26 3.29 -6.54
C ILE A 22 5.31 3.46 -5.02
N HIS A 23 6.09 2.63 -4.32
CA HIS A 23 6.28 2.75 -2.88
C HIS A 23 6.93 4.08 -2.50
N LEU A 24 7.94 4.52 -3.24
CA LEU A 24 8.60 5.81 -3.01
C LEU A 24 7.61 6.97 -3.19
N LEU A 25 6.80 6.94 -4.25
CA LEU A 25 5.77 7.96 -4.51
C LEU A 25 4.74 8.03 -3.38
N ILE A 26 4.26 6.88 -2.89
CA ILE A 26 3.34 6.82 -1.74
C ILE A 26 3.97 7.49 -0.51
N ILE A 27 5.22 7.16 -0.18
CA ILE A 27 5.93 7.73 0.97
C ILE A 27 6.08 9.25 0.82
N VAL A 28 6.55 9.71 -0.35
CA VAL A 28 6.76 11.14 -0.61
C VAL A 28 5.45 11.93 -0.52
N LEU A 29 4.38 11.45 -1.15
CA LEU A 29 3.07 12.11 -1.09
C LEU A 29 2.49 12.12 0.33
N SER A 30 2.66 11.04 1.09
CA SER A 30 2.23 10.97 2.49
C SER A 30 2.96 11.99 3.36
N CYS A 31 4.29 12.10 3.19
CA CYS A 31 5.09 13.09 3.90
C CYS A 31 4.69 14.53 3.52
N LEU A 32 4.44 14.79 2.23
CA LEU A 32 4.00 16.11 1.76
C LEU A 32 2.65 16.50 2.37
N LEU A 33 1.66 15.59 2.35
CA LEU A 33 0.37 15.86 2.99
C LEU A 33 0.49 16.03 4.51
N PHE A 34 1.35 15.27 5.16
CA PHE A 34 1.59 15.43 6.59
C PHE A 34 2.21 16.80 6.94
N LEU A 35 3.15 17.27 6.13
CA LEU A 35 3.71 18.61 6.30
C LEU A 35 2.64 19.70 6.08
N LEU A 36 1.77 19.53 5.08
CA LEU A 36 0.65 20.46 4.87
C LEU A 36 -0.34 20.43 6.04
N TYR A 37 -0.68 19.23 6.54
CA TYR A 37 -1.56 19.04 7.70
C TYR A 37 -1.04 19.80 8.93
N ILE A 38 0.24 19.62 9.29
CA ILE A 38 0.84 20.34 10.43
C ILE A 38 0.76 21.86 10.24
N ASN A 39 1.05 22.36 9.03
CA ASN A 39 1.02 23.80 8.77
C ASN A 39 -0.40 24.39 8.88
N ILE A 40 -1.43 23.67 8.42
CA ILE A 40 -2.83 24.10 8.51
C ILE A 40 -3.33 24.00 9.95
N GLU A 41 -3.04 22.92 10.66
CA GLU A 41 -3.51 22.71 12.03
C GLU A 41 -2.93 23.76 13.00
N ILE A 42 -1.67 24.16 12.81
CA ILE A 42 -1.10 25.29 13.57
C ILE A 42 -1.92 26.57 13.35
N GLU A 43 -2.39 26.82 12.12
CA GLU A 43 -3.21 27.99 11.79
C GLU A 43 -4.65 27.87 12.32
N GLU A 44 -5.21 26.66 12.37
CA GLU A 44 -6.60 26.39 12.76
C GLU A 44 -6.78 26.21 14.28
N VAL A 45 -5.78 25.67 15.01
CA VAL A 45 -5.74 25.66 16.49
C VAL A 45 -5.74 27.09 17.05
N ILE A 46 -5.18 28.04 16.32
CA ILE A 46 -5.27 29.48 16.65
C ILE A 46 -6.70 30.00 16.45
N ARG A 47 -7.54 29.31 15.65
CA ARG A 47 -8.81 29.84 15.12
C ARG A 47 -10.09 29.17 15.62
N ASN A 48 -10.17 27.84 15.82
CA ASN A 48 -11.31 27.12 16.41
C ASN A 48 -11.01 25.60 16.53
N SER A 49 -11.41 24.96 17.63
CA SER A 49 -11.19 23.53 17.87
C SER A 49 -12.26 22.64 17.23
N ILE A 50 -11.97 22.05 16.07
CA ILE A 50 -12.71 20.89 15.54
C ILE A 50 -12.10 19.61 16.14
N THR A 51 -12.94 18.64 16.50
CA THR A 51 -12.48 17.34 16.99
C THR A 51 -12.26 16.37 15.83
N PHE A 52 -11.05 15.81 15.71
CA PHE A 52 -10.68 14.84 14.69
C PHE A 52 -11.04 13.41 15.16
N ASP A 53 -11.91 12.70 14.44
CA ASP A 53 -12.30 11.32 14.75
C ASP A 53 -11.33 10.30 14.11
N TYR A 54 -10.18 10.11 14.75
CA TYR A 54 -9.13 9.20 14.26
C TYR A 54 -9.62 7.75 14.12
N LEU A 55 -10.34 7.23 15.11
CA LEU A 55 -10.80 5.85 15.14
C LEU A 55 -11.86 5.57 14.06
N GLY A 56 -12.79 6.50 13.84
CA GLY A 56 -13.77 6.41 12.77
C GLY A 56 -13.12 6.30 11.39
N ILE A 57 -12.07 7.08 11.14
CA ILE A 57 -11.31 7.01 9.88
C ILE A 57 -10.53 5.69 9.79
N LEU A 58 -9.84 5.27 10.85
CA LEU A 58 -9.08 4.00 10.86
C LEU A 58 -9.98 2.79 10.59
N ASN A 59 -11.18 2.75 11.19
CA ASN A 59 -12.17 1.71 10.94
C ASN A 59 -12.63 1.70 9.48
N THR A 60 -12.87 2.89 8.91
CA THR A 60 -13.27 3.04 7.51
C THR A 60 -12.19 2.50 6.56
N ILE A 61 -10.91 2.82 6.82
CA ILE A 61 -9.78 2.28 6.04
C ILE A 61 -9.70 0.76 6.16
N GLY A 62 -9.93 0.21 7.36
CA GLY A 62 -9.98 -1.24 7.56
C GLY A 62 -11.07 -1.94 6.73
N ILE A 63 -12.27 -1.34 6.68
CA ILE A 63 -13.37 -1.84 5.84
C ILE A 63 -13.00 -1.76 4.36
N LEU A 64 -12.48 -0.63 3.89
CA LEU A 64 -12.06 -0.45 2.50
C LEU A 64 -10.92 -1.40 2.10
N SER A 65 -10.00 -1.69 3.01
CA SER A 65 -8.93 -2.66 2.80
C SER A 65 -9.46 -4.08 2.60
N THR A 66 -10.58 -4.42 3.25
CA THR A 66 -11.26 -5.70 3.00
C THR A 66 -11.80 -5.77 1.58
N PHE A 67 -12.41 -4.69 1.07
CA PHE A 67 -12.83 -4.61 -0.33
C PHE A 67 -11.66 -4.68 -1.31
N LEU A 68 -10.52 -4.08 -0.95
CA LEU A 68 -9.29 -4.16 -1.75
C LEU A 68 -8.85 -5.62 -1.92
N VAL A 69 -8.79 -6.39 -0.83
CA VAL A 69 -8.46 -7.83 -0.87
C VAL A 69 -9.43 -8.60 -1.77
N LEU A 70 -10.74 -8.37 -1.63
CA LEU A 70 -11.75 -9.02 -2.47
C LEU A 70 -11.61 -8.66 -3.96
N ALA A 71 -11.20 -7.43 -4.26
CA ALA A 71 -10.95 -7.00 -5.63
C ALA A 71 -9.68 -7.65 -6.21
N VAL A 72 -8.64 -7.84 -5.40
CA VAL A 72 -7.43 -8.57 -5.82
C VAL A 72 -7.76 -10.01 -6.23
N ASP A 73 -8.67 -10.67 -5.53
CA ASP A 73 -9.10 -12.05 -5.85
C ASP A 73 -9.77 -12.17 -7.24
N LYS A 74 -10.19 -11.05 -7.85
CA LYS A 74 -10.75 -11.03 -9.21
C LYS A 74 -9.68 -11.00 -10.30
N ILE A 75 -8.43 -10.71 -9.96
CA ILE A 75 -7.34 -10.63 -10.95
C ILE A 75 -6.87 -12.03 -11.33
N ASN A 76 -6.86 -12.33 -12.63
CA ASN A 76 -6.21 -13.54 -13.16
C ASN A 76 -4.69 -13.35 -13.23
N PHE A 77 -4.00 -13.56 -12.11
CA PHE A 77 -2.55 -13.38 -12.02
C PHE A 77 -1.75 -14.23 -12.99
N ARG A 78 -2.25 -15.44 -13.32
CA ARG A 78 -1.59 -16.31 -14.27
C ARG A 78 -1.55 -15.65 -15.63
N GLU A 79 -2.70 -15.23 -16.12
CA GLU A 79 -2.82 -14.53 -17.41
C GLU A 79 -1.98 -13.26 -17.44
N LEU A 80 -1.94 -12.49 -16.34
CA LEU A 80 -1.10 -11.30 -16.22
C LEU A 80 0.39 -11.62 -16.42
N ILE A 81 0.90 -12.64 -15.73
CA ILE A 81 2.29 -13.07 -15.86
C ILE A 81 2.57 -13.55 -17.29
N GLU A 82 1.61 -14.25 -17.90
CA GLU A 82 1.76 -14.77 -19.27
C GLU A 82 1.71 -13.68 -20.34
N LYS A 83 0.88 -12.65 -20.15
CA LYS A 83 0.74 -11.50 -21.04
C LYS A 83 1.96 -10.59 -20.99
N TYR A 84 2.57 -10.42 -19.83
CA TYR A 84 3.72 -9.53 -19.60
C TYR A 84 5.01 -10.31 -19.26
N ARG A 85 5.37 -11.30 -20.11
CA ARG A 85 6.55 -12.16 -19.92
C ARG A 85 7.89 -11.48 -20.21
N GLU A 86 7.90 -10.28 -20.76
CA GLU A 86 9.14 -9.56 -21.09
C GLU A 86 10.00 -9.38 -19.84
N VAL A 87 11.27 -9.81 -19.93
CA VAL A 87 12.20 -9.84 -18.81
C VAL A 87 12.94 -8.51 -18.71
N GLU A 88 12.87 -7.89 -17.54
CA GLU A 88 13.59 -6.66 -17.24
C GLU A 88 14.63 -6.87 -16.14
N ASN A 89 15.71 -6.11 -16.21
CA ASN A 89 16.70 -6.06 -15.15
C ASN A 89 16.24 -5.12 -14.03
N VAL A 90 15.98 -5.66 -12.84
CA VAL A 90 15.62 -4.88 -11.64
C VAL A 90 16.88 -4.40 -10.90
N SER A 91 17.96 -5.18 -10.97
CA SER A 91 19.30 -4.81 -10.50
C SER A 91 20.37 -5.54 -11.30
N LYS A 92 21.65 -5.21 -11.08
CA LYS A 92 22.78 -5.83 -11.81
C LYS A 92 22.79 -7.36 -11.80
N ASN A 93 22.25 -7.98 -10.75
CA ASN A 93 22.26 -9.43 -10.54
C ASN A 93 20.85 -10.04 -10.44
N PHE A 94 19.79 -9.28 -10.76
CA PHE A 94 18.42 -9.74 -10.59
C PHE A 94 17.53 -9.24 -11.72
N SER A 95 16.98 -10.18 -12.47
CA SER A 95 15.99 -9.96 -13.52
C SER A 95 14.68 -10.63 -13.18
N THR A 96 13.58 -10.07 -13.69
CA THR A 96 12.22 -10.60 -13.46
C THR A 96 11.32 -10.15 -14.61
N SER A 97 10.23 -10.87 -14.88
CA SER A 97 9.26 -10.43 -15.89
C SER A 97 8.46 -9.20 -15.42
N GLN A 98 8.00 -8.35 -16.34
CA GLN A 98 7.10 -7.24 -16.02
C GLN A 98 5.85 -7.70 -15.28
N GLY A 99 5.26 -8.83 -15.71
CA GLY A 99 4.12 -9.45 -15.04
C GLY A 99 4.42 -9.81 -13.59
N ASP A 100 5.57 -10.45 -13.33
CA ASP A 100 6.00 -10.75 -11.95
C ASP A 100 6.19 -9.47 -11.12
N ARG A 101 6.72 -8.38 -11.70
CA ARG A 101 6.85 -7.09 -10.98
C ARG A 101 5.50 -6.55 -10.58
N LEU A 102 4.52 -6.61 -11.48
CA LEU A 102 3.17 -6.11 -11.24
C LEU A 102 2.47 -6.95 -10.16
N VAL A 103 2.52 -8.28 -10.25
CA VAL A 103 2.01 -9.19 -9.20
C VAL A 103 2.67 -8.92 -7.86
N ASN A 104 4.00 -8.83 -7.83
CA ASN A 104 4.72 -8.53 -6.60
C ASN A 104 4.32 -7.16 -6.03
N THR A 105 4.06 -6.17 -6.89
CA THR A 105 3.61 -4.84 -6.46
C THR A 105 2.22 -4.89 -5.82
N PHE A 106 1.29 -5.67 -6.36
CA PHE A 106 -0.01 -5.90 -5.71
C PHE A 106 0.15 -6.48 -4.31
N PHE A 107 0.95 -7.53 -4.17
CA PHE A 107 1.16 -8.17 -2.88
C PHE A 107 1.92 -7.27 -1.90
N THR A 108 2.91 -6.50 -2.36
CA THR A 108 3.63 -5.59 -1.46
C THR A 108 2.77 -4.42 -1.02
N ILE A 109 1.84 -3.94 -1.84
CA ILE A 109 0.83 -2.96 -1.42
C ILE A 109 -0.10 -3.56 -0.35
N LEU A 110 -0.68 -4.75 -0.61
CA LEU A 110 -1.55 -5.44 0.35
C LEU A 110 -0.85 -5.71 1.69
N ILE A 111 0.37 -6.26 1.65
CA ILE A 111 1.16 -6.55 2.85
C ILE A 111 1.47 -5.25 3.61
N SER A 112 1.83 -4.17 2.91
CA SER A 112 2.06 -2.86 3.53
C SER A 112 0.80 -2.37 4.23
N GLU A 113 -0.35 -2.46 3.59
CA GLU A 113 -1.63 -2.00 4.14
C GLU A 113 -2.00 -2.78 5.41
N VAL A 114 -1.88 -4.10 5.39
CA VAL A 114 -2.13 -4.95 6.58
C VAL A 114 -1.19 -4.59 7.72
N ILE A 115 0.10 -4.39 7.44
CA ILE A 115 1.10 -4.00 8.45
C ILE A 115 0.80 -2.61 9.01
N LEU A 116 0.47 -1.64 8.16
CA LEU A 116 0.16 -0.27 8.56
C LEU A 116 -1.11 -0.20 9.42
N LEU A 117 -2.17 -0.91 9.03
CA LEU A 117 -3.38 -1.01 9.83
C LEU A 117 -3.12 -1.65 11.18
N ALA A 118 -2.45 -2.81 11.20
CA ALA A 118 -2.12 -3.50 12.44
C ALA A 118 -1.29 -2.61 13.38
N LEU A 119 -0.29 -1.91 12.84
CA LEU A 119 0.54 -0.99 13.61
C LEU A 119 -0.28 0.17 14.18
N GLN A 120 -1.20 0.75 13.41
CA GLN A 120 -2.07 1.83 13.90
C GLN A 120 -3.01 1.37 15.01
N TYR A 121 -3.64 0.20 14.89
CA TYR A 121 -4.46 -0.34 15.98
C TYR A 121 -3.63 -0.60 17.24
N VAL A 122 -2.41 -1.13 17.09
CA VAL A 122 -1.49 -1.33 18.24
C VAL A 122 -1.12 0.02 18.88
N LEU A 123 -0.77 1.03 18.10
CA LEU A 123 -0.46 2.37 18.61
C LEU A 123 -1.67 3.02 19.31
N TYR A 124 -2.87 2.83 18.75
CA TYR A 124 -4.11 3.35 19.31
C TYR A 124 -4.43 2.74 20.68
N ILE A 125 -4.11 1.47 20.93
CA ILE A 125 -4.22 0.85 22.27
C ILE A 125 -3.38 1.62 23.32
N PHE A 126 -2.28 2.23 22.90
CA PHE A 126 -1.45 3.08 23.76
C PHE A 126 -1.86 4.56 23.72
N ASN A 127 -3.03 4.89 23.17
CA ASN A 127 -3.53 6.25 22.93
C ASN A 127 -2.60 7.11 22.07
N ILE A 128 -1.89 6.49 21.12
CA ILE A 128 -1.01 7.19 20.17
C ILE A 128 -1.73 7.27 18.82
N GLU A 129 -2.18 8.46 18.45
CA GLU A 129 -2.75 8.76 17.13
C GLU A 129 -1.66 9.22 16.17
N PHE A 130 -1.32 8.38 15.19
CA PHE A 130 -0.21 8.68 14.28
C PHE A 130 -0.73 9.02 12.87
N ILE A 131 -0.96 10.32 12.65
CA ILE A 131 -1.53 10.86 11.39
C ILE A 131 -0.70 10.54 10.15
N LEU A 132 0.64 10.52 10.23
CA LEU A 132 1.46 10.15 9.08
C LEU A 132 1.21 8.69 8.63
N LEU A 133 1.02 7.76 9.56
CA LEU A 133 0.68 6.37 9.22
C LEU A 133 -0.72 6.29 8.59
N LEU A 134 -1.63 7.16 9.03
CA LEU A 134 -2.97 7.27 8.44
C LEU A 134 -2.88 7.69 6.98
N PHE A 135 -2.11 8.74 6.66
CA PHE A 135 -1.88 9.14 5.27
C PHE A 135 -1.22 8.03 4.45
N LEU A 136 -0.20 7.36 4.99
CA LEU A 136 0.43 6.22 4.33
C LEU A 136 -0.60 5.15 3.95
N SER A 137 -1.48 4.78 4.88
CA SER A 137 -2.52 3.75 4.66
C SER A 137 -3.51 4.20 3.59
N ILE A 138 -4.00 5.44 3.67
CA ILE A 138 -4.90 6.02 2.66
C ILE A 138 -4.26 5.95 1.27
N PHE A 139 -2.99 6.34 1.13
CA PHE A 139 -2.32 6.32 -0.17
C PHE A 139 -2.05 4.89 -0.68
N TYR A 140 -1.64 3.97 0.20
CA TYR A 140 -1.48 2.55 -0.17
C TYR A 140 -2.81 1.96 -0.66
N LEU A 141 -3.90 2.23 0.05
CA LEU A 141 -5.24 1.80 -0.32
C LEU A 141 -5.69 2.38 -1.67
N VAL A 142 -5.58 3.71 -1.86
CA VAL A 142 -5.98 4.39 -3.10
C VAL A 142 -5.19 3.88 -4.30
N ILE A 143 -3.85 3.82 -4.19
CA ILE A 143 -3.00 3.31 -5.26
C ILE A 143 -3.28 1.82 -5.53
N GLY A 144 -3.54 1.04 -4.48
CA GLY A 144 -3.97 -0.36 -4.61
C GLY A 144 -5.23 -0.48 -5.47
N PHE A 145 -6.28 0.29 -5.16
CA PHE A 145 -7.52 0.28 -5.96
C PHE A 145 -7.28 0.69 -7.41
N ILE A 146 -6.52 1.75 -7.64
CA ILE A 146 -6.21 2.23 -9.00
C ILE A 146 -5.51 1.13 -9.81
N LEU A 147 -4.51 0.45 -9.23
CA LEU A 147 -3.80 -0.62 -9.91
C LEU A 147 -4.71 -1.82 -10.20
N ILE A 148 -5.55 -2.21 -9.26
CA ILE A 148 -6.46 -3.36 -9.43
C ILE A 148 -7.46 -3.07 -10.54
N ILE A 149 -8.15 -1.93 -10.45
CA ILE A 149 -9.17 -1.53 -11.43
C ILE A 149 -8.54 -1.38 -12.81
N GLY A 150 -7.40 -0.70 -12.90
CA GLY A 150 -6.69 -0.52 -14.17
C GLY A 150 -6.24 -1.84 -14.79
N THR A 151 -5.79 -2.78 -13.96
CA THR A 151 -5.36 -4.10 -14.44
C THR A 151 -6.52 -4.98 -14.83
N TRP A 152 -7.58 -5.00 -14.03
CA TRP A 152 -8.79 -5.78 -14.29
C TRP A 152 -9.48 -5.33 -15.59
N HIS A 153 -9.72 -4.03 -15.77
CA HIS A 153 -10.27 -3.54 -17.03
C HIS A 153 -9.30 -3.69 -18.21
N GLY A 154 -7.99 -3.56 -17.97
CA GLY A 154 -6.97 -3.80 -19.00
C GLY A 154 -6.91 -5.25 -19.49
N SER A 155 -7.30 -6.21 -18.64
CA SER A 155 -7.48 -7.62 -19.02
C SER A 155 -8.80 -7.91 -19.75
N GLU A 156 -9.89 -7.17 -19.46
CA GLU A 156 -11.19 -7.41 -20.11
C GLU A 156 -11.30 -6.83 -21.52
N ILE A 157 -10.57 -5.74 -21.81
CA ILE A 157 -10.69 -4.99 -23.07
C ILE A 157 -9.84 -5.61 -24.21
N ASN A 158 -8.91 -6.52 -23.90
CA ASN A 158 -8.04 -7.19 -24.88
C ASN A 158 -8.35 -8.69 -24.97
#